data_AF-A0A3G9H3I3-F1
#
_entry.id   AF-A0A3G9H3I3-F1
#
_cell.length_a   1.000
_cell.length_b   1.000
_cell.length_c   1.000
_cell.angle_alpha   90.00
_cell.angle_beta   90.00
_cell.angle_gamma   90.00
#
_symmetry.space_group_name_H-M   'P 1'
#
loop_
_entity.id
_entity.type
_entity.pdbx_description
1 polymer ?
#
loop_
_entity_poly.entity_id
_entity_poly.type
_entity_poly.pdbx_seq_one_letter_code
_entity_poly.pdbx_strand_id
1 'polypeptide(L)'
;MRAGESVKYLLFIFLMAGTFLHASLFVEPQYGDDIKVLQTLDIDPSFLGDPIFMQLKNDLSTIKRDHYMRMLERGSAYIPTLRKMIHDSSIPPVFLYMAMAESHFDARALSHAKASGLWQFMPKTAERYGLRIDRYIDERRDPVKSTEAAISYLKRLHKLFGKWYLAALAYNCGEGRVMRAIKRAGSDSLHVLLDEKRKYLPKESRHYLRKILSLALVSNDASMLFSDISTYSFNRSEGNSLVRVKVSGGETIEHIAESIGMKSEELHRLNPQFNYGFTPPQKSAEINIPYEKLALFKESYRPGKQKNMFLVHRVKKGESLSKIAYRYGINYKMIVSFNKMKKPVIYPRQELIIPVPRGSIRHYRVKKGDSIYKIAKLFGIKVATLKARNDLKSNIIHIGDKIVIPN
;
A
#
# COMPACT_ATOMS: atom_id res chain seq x y z
N MET A 1 73.43 13.40 -16.06
CA MET A 1 72.77 12.07 -16.00
C MET A 1 72.10 11.94 -14.63
N ARG A 2 70.87 11.39 -14.59
CA ARG A 2 70.01 11.16 -13.41
C ARG A 2 69.31 12.38 -12.79
N ALA A 3 68.31 12.92 -13.51
CA ALA A 3 67.22 13.70 -12.91
C ALA A 3 65.91 13.66 -13.74
N GLY A 4 65.78 12.69 -14.67
CA GLY A 4 64.70 12.66 -15.67
C GLY A 4 63.75 11.46 -15.60
N GLU A 5 64.02 10.47 -14.75
CA GLU A 5 63.21 9.24 -14.67
C GLU A 5 62.32 9.15 -13.42
N SER A 6 62.57 9.98 -12.41
CA SER A 6 61.84 9.93 -11.13
C SER A 6 60.51 10.70 -11.13
N VAL A 7 60.25 11.56 -12.13
CA VAL A 7 59.03 12.38 -12.21
C VAL A 7 57.92 11.69 -13.00
N LYS A 8 58.25 10.70 -13.86
CA LYS A 8 57.23 9.91 -14.58
C LYS A 8 56.55 8.84 -13.72
N TYR A 9 57.15 8.43 -12.61
CA TYR A 9 56.53 7.46 -11.69
C TYR A 9 55.68 8.11 -10.58
N LEU A 10 55.90 9.38 -10.22
CA LEU A 10 55.03 10.08 -9.26
C LEU A 10 53.74 10.64 -9.89
N LEU A 11 53.75 10.96 -11.19
CA LEU A 11 52.54 11.36 -11.92
C LEU A 11 51.67 10.17 -12.38
N PHE A 12 52.20 8.95 -12.33
CA PHE A 12 51.43 7.73 -12.61
C PHE A 12 50.80 7.11 -11.34
N ILE A 13 51.31 7.46 -10.16
CA ILE A 13 50.76 7.00 -8.87
C ILE A 13 49.64 7.92 -8.36
N PHE A 14 49.58 9.18 -8.80
CA PHE A 14 48.47 10.08 -8.45
C PHE A 14 47.25 10.02 -9.41
N LEU A 15 47.37 9.32 -10.54
CA LEU A 15 46.27 9.06 -11.48
C LEU A 15 45.58 7.69 -11.27
N MET A 16 46.05 6.90 -10.30
CA MET A 16 45.43 5.65 -9.81
C MET A 16 44.92 5.77 -8.36
N ALA A 17 44.91 6.99 -7.79
CA ALA A 17 44.35 7.27 -6.46
C ALA A 17 43.11 8.19 -6.51
N GLY A 18 42.67 8.59 -7.71
CA GLY A 18 41.53 9.48 -7.96
C GLY A 18 40.23 8.80 -8.37
N THR A 19 40.16 7.47 -8.34
CA THR A 19 38.94 6.68 -8.65
C THR A 19 38.46 5.81 -7.49
N PHE A 20 38.86 6.13 -6.25
CA PHE A 20 38.09 5.72 -5.07
C PHE A 20 37.02 6.76 -4.73
N LEU A 21 36.27 7.17 -5.76
CA LEU A 21 35.03 7.90 -5.62
C LEU A 21 33.88 6.92 -5.89
N HIS A 22 33.12 6.61 -4.85
CA HIS A 22 31.74 6.17 -4.93
C HIS A 22 31.46 4.94 -5.80
N ALA A 23 31.92 3.79 -5.30
CA ALA A 23 31.18 2.55 -5.49
C ALA A 23 31.34 1.72 -4.21
N SER A 24 30.58 2.08 -3.17
CA SER A 24 30.11 1.05 -2.24
C SER A 24 29.17 0.15 -3.05
N LEU A 25 29.80 -0.71 -3.85
CA LEU A 25 29.20 -1.85 -4.51
C LEU A 25 28.37 -2.54 -3.45
N PHE A 26 27.07 -2.63 -3.70
CA PHE A 26 26.15 -3.41 -2.90
C PHE A 26 26.62 -4.86 -2.94
N VAL A 27 27.56 -5.19 -2.05
CA VAL A 27 27.86 -6.55 -1.68
C VAL A 27 26.58 -7.02 -0.98
N GLU A 28 25.75 -7.72 -1.74
CA GLU A 28 24.70 -8.56 -1.20
C GLU A 28 25.26 -9.31 0.01
N PRO A 29 24.53 -9.43 1.13
CA PRO A 29 24.81 -10.52 2.03
C PRO A 29 24.58 -11.79 1.21
N GLN A 30 25.67 -12.39 0.75
CA GLN A 30 25.70 -13.74 0.25
C GLN A 30 25.31 -14.60 1.46
N TYR A 31 24.03 -14.97 1.55
CA TYR A 31 23.50 -15.81 2.63
C TYR A 31 24.03 -17.24 2.44
N GLY A 32 25.32 -17.42 2.71
CA GLY A 32 26.00 -18.70 2.53
C GLY A 32 25.59 -19.80 3.52
N ASP A 33 24.67 -19.57 4.46
CA ASP A 33 24.25 -20.59 5.43
C ASP A 33 22.79 -20.37 5.86
N ASP A 34 21.95 -21.41 5.80
CA ASP A 34 20.63 -21.46 6.44
C ASP A 34 20.68 -21.00 7.91
N ILE A 35 21.83 -21.24 8.56
CA ILE A 35 22.18 -20.78 9.90
C ILE A 35 22.13 -19.25 10.02
N LYS A 36 22.68 -18.50 9.05
CA LYS A 36 22.68 -17.03 9.08
C LYS A 36 21.26 -16.48 9.04
N VAL A 37 20.39 -17.08 8.23
CA VAL A 37 18.97 -16.69 8.17
C VAL A 37 18.30 -16.86 9.53
N LEU A 38 18.50 -18.00 10.20
CA LEU A 38 17.98 -18.23 11.55
C LEU A 38 18.54 -17.22 12.57
N GLN A 39 19.84 -16.98 12.53
CA GLN A 39 20.51 -16.04 13.43
C GLN A 39 20.00 -14.60 13.27
N THR A 40 19.64 -14.16 12.06
CA THR A 40 19.01 -12.83 11.88
C THR A 40 17.69 -12.68 12.62
N LEU A 41 17.02 -13.79 12.95
CA LEU A 41 15.78 -13.80 13.73
C LEU A 41 15.97 -14.18 15.21
N ASP A 42 17.22 -14.27 15.69
CA ASP A 42 17.58 -14.77 17.03
C ASP A 42 17.16 -16.24 17.26
N ILE A 43 17.17 -17.05 16.19
CA ILE A 43 16.79 -18.46 16.24
C ILE A 43 18.03 -19.34 16.31
N ASP A 44 17.99 -20.30 17.23
CA ASP A 44 19.05 -21.28 17.39
C ASP A 44 19.18 -22.21 16.16
N PRO A 45 20.39 -22.51 15.67
CA PRO A 45 20.60 -23.37 14.49
C PRO A 45 20.00 -24.78 14.61
N SER A 46 19.80 -25.30 15.84
CA SER A 46 19.11 -26.58 16.07
C SER A 46 17.68 -26.59 15.52
N PHE A 47 17.07 -25.42 15.26
CA PHE A 47 15.76 -25.31 14.62
C PHE A 47 15.72 -25.91 13.20
N LEU A 48 16.85 -26.05 12.52
CA LEU A 48 16.92 -26.75 11.22
C LEU A 48 16.45 -28.20 11.31
N GLY A 49 16.54 -28.82 12.49
CA GLY A 49 16.05 -30.16 12.76
C GLY A 49 14.56 -30.26 13.12
N ASP A 50 13.81 -29.13 13.15
CA ASP A 50 12.38 -29.18 13.45
C ASP A 50 11.63 -29.94 12.35
N PRO A 51 10.90 -31.03 12.67
CA PRO A 51 10.34 -31.92 11.65
C PRO A 51 9.24 -31.27 10.82
N ILE A 52 8.45 -30.37 11.42
CA ILE A 52 7.39 -29.63 10.71
C ILE A 52 8.02 -28.60 9.77
N PHE A 53 9.08 -27.95 10.21
CA PHE A 53 9.85 -27.03 9.39
C PHE A 53 10.49 -27.73 8.19
N MET A 54 11.14 -28.87 8.39
CA MET A 54 11.71 -29.67 7.29
C MET A 54 10.64 -30.11 6.30
N GLN A 55 9.48 -30.57 6.80
CA GLN A 55 8.35 -30.92 5.94
C GLN A 55 7.89 -29.72 5.10
N LEU A 56 7.68 -28.55 5.73
CA LEU A 56 7.28 -27.33 5.02
C LEU A 56 8.33 -26.85 4.01
N LYS A 57 9.62 -26.95 4.33
CA LYS A 57 10.73 -26.63 3.40
C LYS A 57 10.68 -27.56 2.18
N ASN A 58 10.49 -28.86 2.40
CA ASN A 58 10.39 -29.87 1.33
C ASN A 58 9.12 -29.71 0.49
N ASP A 59 7.98 -29.42 1.11
CA ASP A 59 6.74 -29.14 0.40
C ASP A 59 6.90 -27.90 -0.49
N LEU A 60 7.54 -26.84 0.01
CA LEU A 60 7.80 -25.65 -0.79
C LEU A 60 8.83 -25.84 -1.90
N SER A 61 9.85 -26.70 -1.70
CA SER A 61 10.83 -27.02 -2.73
C SER A 61 10.25 -27.91 -3.84
N THR A 62 9.28 -28.78 -3.50
CA THR A 62 8.59 -29.67 -4.45
C THR A 62 7.40 -28.99 -5.14
N ILE A 63 6.68 -28.10 -4.44
CA ILE A 63 5.52 -27.38 -4.96
C ILE A 63 5.98 -26.18 -5.78
N LYS A 64 6.26 -26.48 -7.06
CA LYS A 64 6.24 -25.60 -8.25
C LYS A 64 6.97 -24.27 -8.09
N ARG A 65 8.19 -24.23 -8.64
CA ARG A 65 8.87 -23.01 -9.14
C ARG A 65 7.87 -21.97 -9.68
N ASP A 66 6.89 -22.40 -10.48
CA ASP A 66 5.88 -21.50 -11.04
C ASP A 66 5.00 -20.79 -10.00
N HIS A 67 4.65 -21.45 -8.90
CA HIS A 67 3.89 -20.81 -7.82
C HIS A 67 4.69 -19.70 -7.18
N TYR A 68 5.94 -19.99 -6.80
CA TYR A 68 6.86 -19.01 -6.25
C TYR A 68 7.13 -17.86 -7.24
N MET A 69 7.37 -18.16 -8.52
CA MET A 69 7.58 -17.15 -9.57
C MET A 69 6.35 -16.26 -9.76
N ARG A 70 5.13 -16.80 -9.72
CA ARG A 70 3.90 -15.99 -9.76
C ARG A 70 3.78 -15.04 -8.57
N MET A 71 4.25 -15.44 -7.40
CA MET A 71 4.26 -14.57 -6.21
C MET A 71 5.25 -13.43 -6.40
N LEU A 72 6.46 -13.73 -6.90
CA LEU A 72 7.46 -12.71 -7.20
C LEU A 72 7.00 -11.76 -8.30
N GLU A 73 6.36 -12.26 -9.35
CA GLU A 73 5.84 -11.46 -10.46
C GLU A 73 4.82 -10.42 -9.96
N ARG A 74 3.92 -10.80 -9.04
CA ARG A 74 2.95 -9.88 -8.40
C ARG A 74 3.62 -8.78 -7.58
N GLY A 75 4.76 -9.09 -6.96
CA GLY A 75 5.54 -8.16 -6.15
C GLY A 75 6.59 -7.35 -6.91
N SER A 76 6.91 -7.74 -8.14
CA SER A 76 8.06 -7.25 -8.91
C SER A 76 8.17 -5.73 -8.97
N ALA A 77 7.03 -5.05 -9.07
CA ALA A 77 6.93 -3.60 -9.19
C ALA A 77 7.30 -2.82 -7.90
N TYR A 78 7.39 -3.46 -6.75
CA TYR A 78 7.69 -2.79 -5.48
C TYR A 78 8.67 -3.56 -4.58
N ILE A 79 8.93 -4.85 -4.79
CA ILE A 79 9.94 -5.64 -4.05
C ILE A 79 11.28 -4.92 -3.91
N PRO A 80 11.87 -4.28 -4.95
CA PRO A 80 13.13 -3.54 -4.80
C PRO A 80 13.04 -2.41 -3.76
N THR A 81 11.93 -1.66 -3.79
CA THR A 81 11.67 -0.57 -2.83
C THR A 81 11.51 -1.12 -1.42
N LEU A 82 10.71 -2.17 -1.25
CA LEU A 82 10.48 -2.82 0.05
C LEU A 82 11.78 -3.35 0.66
N ARG A 83 12.61 -4.02 -0.16
CA ARG A 83 13.92 -4.54 0.24
C ARG A 83 14.81 -3.41 0.74
N LYS A 84 14.90 -2.30 0.00
CA LYS A 84 15.65 -1.11 0.39
C LYS A 84 15.14 -0.54 1.72
N MET A 85 13.82 -0.40 1.87
CA MET A 85 13.23 0.12 3.11
C MET A 85 13.52 -0.75 4.33
N ILE A 86 13.45 -2.08 4.17
CA ILE A 86 13.78 -3.06 5.23
C ILE A 86 15.25 -2.97 5.61
N HIS A 87 16.14 -2.94 4.61
CA HIS A 87 17.58 -2.80 4.79
C HIS A 87 17.94 -1.50 5.52
N ASP A 88 17.46 -0.36 5.02
CA ASP A 88 17.73 0.98 5.58
C ASP A 88 17.14 1.14 6.99
N SER A 89 16.17 0.30 7.34
CA SER A 89 15.56 0.28 8.67
C SER A 89 16.29 -0.61 9.66
N SER A 90 17.36 -1.30 9.25
CA SER A 90 18.14 -2.21 10.11
C SER A 90 17.28 -3.27 10.80
N ILE A 91 16.29 -3.82 10.10
CA ILE A 91 15.53 -5.00 10.55
C ILE A 91 15.89 -6.21 9.68
N PRO A 92 15.71 -7.45 10.17
CA PRO A 92 16.02 -8.67 9.43
C PRO A 92 15.39 -8.70 8.02
N PRO A 93 16.19 -8.91 6.96
CA PRO A 93 15.67 -9.02 5.59
C PRO A 93 14.66 -10.15 5.39
N VAL A 94 14.69 -11.16 6.27
CA VAL A 94 13.71 -12.24 6.33
C VAL A 94 12.27 -11.74 6.43
N PHE A 95 12.04 -10.55 6.99
CA PHE A 95 10.69 -9.98 7.09
C PHE A 95 10.06 -9.61 5.74
N LEU A 96 10.82 -9.53 4.66
CA LEU A 96 10.22 -9.44 3.32
C LEU A 96 9.35 -10.68 3.01
N TYR A 97 9.74 -11.85 3.51
CA TYR A 97 8.98 -13.09 3.35
C TYR A 97 7.72 -13.14 4.23
N MET A 98 7.57 -12.23 5.20
CA MET A 98 6.27 -12.05 5.88
C MET A 98 5.24 -11.53 4.90
N ALA A 99 5.52 -10.45 4.16
CA ALA A 99 4.59 -9.93 3.14
C ALA A 99 4.24 -11.00 2.08
N MET A 100 5.23 -11.82 1.73
CA MET A 100 5.03 -12.98 0.88
C MET A 100 4.08 -14.03 1.51
N ALA A 101 4.31 -14.39 2.77
CA ALA A 101 3.49 -15.36 3.50
C ALA A 101 2.06 -14.87 3.77
N GLU A 102 1.88 -13.56 3.97
CA GLU A 102 0.64 -12.89 4.32
C GLU A 102 -0.30 -12.72 3.12
N SER A 103 0.23 -12.22 1.99
CA SER A 103 -0.62 -11.88 0.84
C SER A 103 -0.15 -12.43 -0.49
N HIS A 104 0.96 -13.16 -0.54
CA HIS A 104 1.61 -13.55 -1.79
C HIS A 104 1.99 -12.33 -2.64
N PHE A 105 2.42 -11.25 -1.98
CA PHE A 105 2.60 -9.92 -2.58
C PHE A 105 1.37 -9.48 -3.38
N ASP A 106 0.17 -9.66 -2.84
CA ASP A 106 -1.03 -9.03 -3.36
C ASP A 106 -1.37 -7.81 -2.49
N ALA A 107 -1.12 -6.62 -3.03
CA ALA A 107 -1.40 -5.36 -2.37
C ALA A 107 -2.92 -5.09 -2.22
N ARG A 108 -3.78 -5.81 -2.95
CA ARG A 108 -5.25 -5.73 -2.83
C ARG A 108 -5.84 -6.86 -1.97
N ALA A 109 -5.02 -7.75 -1.42
CA ALA A 109 -5.49 -8.86 -0.60
C ALA A 109 -6.41 -8.39 0.53
N LEU A 110 -7.47 -9.16 0.78
CA LEU A 110 -8.44 -8.95 1.85
C LEU A 110 -8.82 -10.29 2.48
N SER A 111 -8.51 -10.47 3.75
CA SER A 111 -8.89 -11.69 4.48
C SER A 111 -10.35 -11.65 4.93
N HIS A 112 -10.88 -12.82 5.30
CA HIS A 112 -12.19 -12.95 5.95
C HIS A 112 -12.29 -12.11 7.23
N ALA A 113 -11.18 -12.00 7.99
CA ALA A 113 -11.07 -11.20 9.21
C ALA A 113 -10.88 -9.69 8.95
N LYS A 114 -10.88 -9.24 7.69
CA LYS A 114 -10.70 -7.84 7.26
C LYS A 114 -9.27 -7.30 7.37
N ALA A 115 -8.27 -8.18 7.52
CA ALA A 115 -6.87 -7.82 7.26
C ALA A 115 -6.70 -7.47 5.77
N SER A 116 -5.91 -6.44 5.44
CA SER A 116 -5.75 -6.01 4.05
C SER A 116 -4.33 -5.63 3.67
N GLY A 117 -4.03 -5.77 2.38
CA GLY A 117 -2.78 -5.37 1.75
C GLY A 117 -1.63 -6.36 1.93
N LEU A 118 -0.42 -5.91 1.56
CA LEU A 118 0.80 -6.71 1.59
C LEU A 118 1.07 -7.34 2.95
N TRP A 119 0.89 -6.52 3.99
CA TRP A 119 1.25 -6.84 5.36
C TRP A 119 0.05 -7.31 6.19
N GLN A 120 -1.11 -7.53 5.54
CA GLN A 120 -2.35 -8.00 6.16
C GLN A 120 -2.69 -7.24 7.46
N PHE A 121 -2.69 -5.91 7.41
CA PHE A 121 -3.03 -5.12 8.58
C PHE A 121 -4.53 -5.19 8.92
N MET A 122 -4.84 -5.50 10.18
CA MET A 122 -6.16 -5.29 10.75
C MET A 122 -6.47 -3.79 10.86
N PRO A 123 -7.74 -3.34 10.72
CA PRO A 123 -8.08 -1.91 10.68
C PRO A 123 -7.54 -1.10 11.87
N LYS A 124 -7.77 -1.57 13.11
CA LYS A 124 -7.30 -0.88 14.32
C LYS A 124 -5.77 -0.81 14.42
N THR A 125 -5.08 -1.85 13.94
CA THR A 125 -3.61 -1.88 13.94
C THR A 125 -3.06 -0.92 12.89
N ALA A 126 -3.65 -0.90 11.69
CA ALA A 126 -3.32 0.05 10.64
C ALA A 126 -3.43 1.50 11.13
N GLU A 127 -4.56 1.87 11.74
CA GLU A 127 -4.77 3.21 12.30
C GLU A 127 -3.73 3.56 13.37
N ARG A 128 -3.38 2.60 14.25
CA ARG A 128 -2.33 2.77 15.27
C ARG A 128 -0.97 3.12 14.66
N TYR A 129 -0.65 2.56 13.49
CA TYR A 129 0.60 2.84 12.77
C TYR A 129 0.44 3.88 11.66
N GLY A 130 -0.58 4.75 11.77
CA GLY A 130 -0.71 5.94 10.94
C GLY A 130 -1.26 5.68 9.54
N LEU A 131 -1.75 4.47 9.23
CA LEU A 131 -2.38 4.19 7.96
C LEU A 131 -3.81 4.70 7.94
N ARG A 132 -4.11 5.54 6.95
CA ARG A 132 -5.45 6.06 6.70
C ARG A 132 -6.34 5.00 6.08
N ILE A 133 -7.50 4.78 6.70
CA ILE A 133 -8.58 3.95 6.15
C ILE A 133 -9.84 4.81 6.11
N ASP A 134 -10.23 5.19 4.90
CA ASP A 134 -11.51 5.81 4.66
C ASP A 134 -12.11 5.33 3.33
N ARG A 135 -13.19 5.99 2.92
CA ARG A 135 -13.90 5.61 1.71
C ARG A 135 -13.06 5.73 0.45
N TYR A 136 -12.22 6.76 0.34
CA TYR A 136 -11.42 7.02 -0.86
C TYR A 136 -10.09 6.27 -0.85
N ILE A 137 -9.50 6.11 0.35
CA ILE A 137 -8.16 5.55 0.51
C ILE A 137 -8.16 4.43 1.55
N ASP A 138 -7.52 3.30 1.21
CA ASP A 138 -7.10 2.26 2.16
C ASP A 138 -5.58 2.08 2.10
N GLU A 139 -4.83 2.82 2.93
CA GLU A 139 -3.35 2.84 2.90
C GLU A 139 -2.71 1.53 3.35
N ARG A 140 -3.49 0.57 3.85
CA ARG A 140 -3.00 -0.81 4.04
C ARG A 140 -2.57 -1.44 2.73
N ARG A 141 -3.17 -1.00 1.63
CA ARG A 141 -2.88 -1.47 0.27
C ARG A 141 -1.70 -0.73 -0.35
N ASP A 142 -1.35 0.45 0.12
CA ASP A 142 -0.21 1.22 -0.38
C ASP A 142 1.10 0.45 -0.08
N PRO A 143 1.86 -0.01 -1.09
CA PRO A 143 3.06 -0.81 -0.84
C PRO A 143 4.11 -0.11 0.00
N VAL A 144 4.28 1.21 -0.14
CA VAL A 144 5.29 1.98 0.58
C VAL A 144 4.78 2.27 1.99
N LYS A 145 3.62 2.90 2.15
CA LYS A 145 3.10 3.25 3.49
C LYS A 145 2.87 2.04 4.38
N SER A 146 2.30 0.97 3.84
CA SER A 146 2.08 -0.25 4.64
C SER A 146 3.39 -0.91 5.06
N THR A 147 4.46 -0.79 4.26
CA THR A 147 5.80 -1.27 4.64
C THR A 147 6.43 -0.40 5.73
N GLU A 148 6.29 0.93 5.67
CA GLU A 148 6.72 1.82 6.76
C GLU A 148 6.02 1.46 8.07
N ALA A 149 4.70 1.24 8.02
CA ALA A 149 3.92 0.80 9.17
C ALA A 149 4.35 -0.57 9.70
N ALA A 150 4.63 -1.54 8.81
CA ALA A 150 5.10 -2.88 9.19
C ALA A 150 6.47 -2.82 9.88
N ILE A 151 7.41 -2.06 9.32
CA ILE A 151 8.73 -1.81 9.93
C ILE A 151 8.57 -1.20 11.32
N SER A 152 7.74 -0.16 11.45
CA SER A 152 7.48 0.49 12.75
C SER A 152 6.88 -0.50 13.76
N TYR A 153 5.96 -1.35 13.31
CA TYR A 153 5.33 -2.36 14.17
C TYR A 153 6.35 -3.41 14.62
N LEU A 154 7.13 -3.96 13.69
CA LEU A 154 8.17 -4.95 13.98
C LEU A 154 9.23 -4.39 14.94
N LYS A 155 9.70 -3.15 14.74
CA LYS A 155 10.62 -2.49 15.67
C LYS A 155 10.05 -2.34 17.08
N ARG A 156 8.78 -1.96 17.20
CA ARG A 156 8.12 -1.90 18.52
C ARG A 156 8.04 -3.28 19.16
N LEU A 157 7.64 -4.30 18.40
CA LEU A 157 7.55 -5.67 18.91
C LEU A 157 8.91 -6.20 19.34
N HIS A 158 9.96 -5.91 18.58
CA HIS A 158 11.33 -6.23 18.96
C HIS A 158 11.76 -5.51 20.24
N LYS A 159 11.44 -4.21 20.38
CA LYS A 159 11.66 -3.48 21.63
C LYS A 159 10.93 -4.10 22.83
N LEU A 160 9.76 -4.70 22.61
CA LEU A 160 8.97 -5.35 23.65
C LEU A 160 9.52 -6.72 24.06
N PHE A 161 10.01 -7.51 23.12
CA PHE A 161 10.37 -8.92 23.34
C PHE A 161 11.87 -9.21 23.33
N GLY A 162 12.69 -8.30 22.81
CA GLY A 162 14.16 -8.43 22.71
C GLY A 162 14.67 -9.44 21.68
N LYS A 163 13.77 -10.20 21.02
CA LYS A 163 14.11 -11.21 20.00
C LYS A 163 13.18 -11.09 18.79
N TRP A 164 13.72 -11.20 17.59
CA TRP A 164 12.99 -11.01 16.34
C TRP A 164 11.99 -12.13 16.05
N TYR A 165 12.26 -13.39 16.40
CA TYR A 165 11.26 -14.45 16.24
C TYR A 165 10.02 -14.22 17.13
N LEU A 166 10.20 -13.66 18.34
CA LEU A 166 9.07 -13.28 19.20
C LEU A 166 8.29 -12.13 18.58
N ALA A 167 8.98 -11.18 17.95
CA ALA A 167 8.33 -10.12 17.20
C ALA A 167 7.51 -10.67 16.02
N ALA A 168 8.03 -11.62 15.25
CA ALA A 168 7.29 -12.29 14.17
C ALA A 168 6.04 -13.04 14.68
N LEU A 169 6.17 -13.78 15.79
CA LEU A 169 5.04 -14.48 16.43
C LEU A 169 3.98 -13.48 16.93
N ALA A 170 4.42 -12.37 17.53
CA ALA A 170 3.54 -11.33 18.04
C ALA A 170 2.86 -10.54 16.92
N TYR A 171 3.51 -10.39 15.77
CA TYR A 171 2.93 -9.78 14.58
C TYR A 171 1.69 -10.57 14.13
N ASN A 172 1.81 -11.90 14.03
CA ASN A 172 0.74 -12.79 13.59
C ASN A 172 -0.38 -12.92 14.63
N CYS A 173 -0.02 -13.14 15.90
CA CYS A 173 -0.99 -13.59 16.91
C CYS A 173 -1.33 -12.55 17.99
N GLY A 174 -0.65 -11.40 17.96
CA GLY A 174 -0.78 -10.30 18.91
C GLY A 174 0.17 -10.41 20.10
N GLU A 175 0.75 -9.28 20.49
CA GLU A 175 1.68 -9.13 21.63
C GLU A 175 1.17 -9.78 22.94
N GLY A 176 -0.08 -9.54 23.33
CA GLY A 176 -0.62 -10.09 24.58
C GLY A 176 -0.74 -11.62 24.57
N ARG A 177 -0.89 -12.24 23.39
CA ARG A 177 -0.93 -13.70 23.26
C ARG A 177 0.47 -14.29 23.44
N VAL A 178 1.49 -13.66 22.87
CA VAL A 178 2.89 -14.06 23.08
C VAL A 178 3.30 -13.89 24.55
N MET A 179 2.97 -12.76 25.18
CA MET A 179 3.26 -12.55 26.62
C MET A 179 2.63 -13.64 27.50
N ARG A 180 1.37 -14.01 27.23
CA ARG A 180 0.70 -15.11 27.96
C ARG A 180 1.34 -16.46 27.68
N ALA A 181 1.77 -16.72 26.44
CA ALA A 181 2.44 -17.95 26.07
C ALA A 181 3.77 -18.10 26.83
N ILE A 182 4.60 -17.06 26.84
CA ILE A 182 5.88 -17.02 27.59
C ILE A 182 5.62 -17.25 29.09
N LYS A 183 4.66 -16.51 29.68
CA LYS A 183 4.31 -16.66 31.10
C LYS A 183 3.87 -18.09 31.44
N ARG A 184 3.06 -18.71 30.58
CA ARG A 184 2.54 -20.07 30.80
C ARG A 184 3.61 -21.14 30.57
N ALA A 185 4.54 -20.90 29.65
CA ALA A 185 5.65 -21.79 29.34
C ALA A 185 6.79 -21.70 30.37
N GLY A 186 6.91 -20.57 31.09
CA GLY A 186 8.07 -20.29 31.94
C GLY A 186 9.36 -20.10 31.14
N SER A 187 9.26 -19.93 29.81
CA SER A 187 10.38 -19.84 28.89
C SER A 187 9.93 -19.08 27.64
N ASP A 188 10.85 -18.34 27.04
CA ASP A 188 10.68 -17.71 25.75
C ASP A 188 11.28 -18.52 24.60
N SER A 189 11.90 -19.66 24.91
CA SER A 189 12.55 -20.53 23.92
C SER A 189 11.58 -20.92 22.80
N LEU A 190 12.05 -20.76 21.56
CA LEU A 190 11.25 -21.04 20.38
C LEU A 190 10.74 -22.49 20.37
N HIS A 191 11.57 -23.47 20.71
CA HIS A 191 11.16 -24.87 20.74
C HIS A 191 10.03 -25.12 21.76
N VAL A 192 10.02 -24.40 22.89
CA VAL A 192 8.97 -24.53 23.91
C VAL A 192 7.69 -23.91 23.39
N LEU A 193 7.77 -22.68 22.87
CA LEU A 193 6.60 -21.94 22.41
C LEU A 193 5.92 -22.59 21.18
N LEU A 194 6.69 -23.33 20.38
CA LEU A 194 6.22 -24.05 19.20
C LEU A 194 5.80 -25.51 19.47
N ASP A 195 5.77 -25.96 20.72
CA ASP A 195 5.37 -27.33 21.09
C ASP A 195 3.91 -27.63 20.70
N GLU A 196 3.72 -28.64 19.84
CA GLU A 196 2.43 -29.06 19.31
C GLU A 196 1.50 -29.72 20.35
N LYS A 197 2.07 -30.33 21.39
CA LYS A 197 1.32 -30.99 22.48
C LYS A 197 0.88 -29.97 23.52
N ARG A 198 1.79 -29.07 23.94
CA ARG A 198 1.54 -28.04 24.97
C ARG A 198 0.71 -26.86 24.46
N LYS A 199 0.80 -26.56 23.16
CA LYS A 199 -0.04 -25.55 22.48
C LYS A 199 0.00 -24.18 23.17
N TYR A 200 1.19 -23.68 23.50
CA TYR A 200 1.35 -22.35 24.09
C TYR A 200 0.82 -21.23 23.17
N LEU A 201 1.09 -21.38 21.88
CA LEU A 201 0.56 -20.53 20.81
C LEU A 201 -0.47 -21.29 19.95
N PRO A 202 -1.34 -20.62 19.18
CA PRO A 202 -2.25 -21.26 18.22
C PRO A 202 -1.50 -22.00 17.11
N LYS A 203 -2.14 -23.02 16.52
CA LYS A 203 -1.57 -23.80 15.41
C LYS A 203 -1.07 -22.90 14.28
N GLU A 204 -1.91 -21.96 13.84
CA GLU A 204 -1.58 -21.01 12.77
C GLU A 204 -0.29 -20.24 13.07
N SER A 205 -0.16 -19.68 14.27
CA SER A 205 1.02 -18.91 14.67
C SER A 205 2.28 -19.76 14.80
N ARG A 206 2.15 -21.03 15.22
CA ARG A 206 3.28 -21.97 15.25
C ARG A 206 3.75 -22.36 13.84
N HIS A 207 2.83 -22.44 12.88
CA HIS A 207 3.17 -22.72 11.48
C HIS A 207 3.66 -21.47 10.75
N TYR A 208 3.23 -20.28 11.17
CA TYR A 208 3.56 -19.01 10.52
C TYR A 208 5.07 -18.74 10.48
N LEU A 209 5.78 -18.89 11.61
CA LEU A 209 7.24 -18.69 11.63
C LEU A 209 7.96 -19.72 10.75
N ARG A 210 7.54 -20.99 10.81
CA ARG A 210 8.07 -22.05 9.95
C ARG A 210 7.88 -21.71 8.48
N LYS A 211 6.69 -21.25 8.09
CA LYS A 211 6.37 -20.82 6.72
C LYS A 211 7.30 -19.70 6.24
N ILE A 212 7.51 -18.66 7.04
CA ILE A 212 8.39 -17.53 6.68
C ILE A 212 9.83 -18.02 6.47
N LEU A 213 10.34 -18.83 7.38
CA LEU A 213 11.67 -19.40 7.28
C LEU A 213 11.81 -20.30 6.06
N SER A 214 10.83 -21.17 5.80
CA SER A 214 10.87 -22.06 4.64
C SER A 214 10.87 -21.27 3.33
N LEU A 215 10.07 -20.19 3.24
CA LEU A 215 10.11 -19.28 2.09
C LEU A 215 11.49 -18.61 1.95
N ALA A 216 12.08 -18.15 3.05
CA ALA A 216 13.40 -17.52 3.05
C ALA A 216 14.51 -18.48 2.60
N LEU A 217 14.51 -19.72 3.10
CA LEU A 217 15.56 -20.70 2.77
C LEU A 217 15.40 -21.27 1.36
N VAL A 218 14.17 -21.56 0.90
CA VAL A 218 13.94 -21.97 -0.50
C VAL A 218 14.40 -20.87 -1.46
N SER A 219 14.29 -19.60 -1.05
CA SER A 219 14.82 -18.47 -1.82
C SER A 219 16.34 -18.34 -1.77
N ASN A 220 17.01 -18.99 -0.82
CA ASN A 220 18.46 -18.93 -0.64
C ASN A 220 19.16 -20.10 -1.36
N ASP A 221 18.60 -21.31 -1.25
CA ASP A 221 18.99 -22.50 -2.04
C ASP A 221 18.82 -22.26 -3.55
N ALA A 222 17.99 -21.27 -3.90
CA ALA A 222 17.73 -20.77 -5.24
C ALA A 222 18.90 -19.98 -5.87
N SER A 223 20.15 -20.14 -5.46
CA SER A 223 21.30 -19.67 -6.26
C SER A 223 21.38 -20.34 -7.65
N MET A 224 20.64 -21.45 -7.89
CA MET A 224 20.32 -22.00 -9.23
C MET A 224 19.05 -21.42 -9.91
N LEU A 225 18.23 -20.67 -9.18
CA LEU A 225 16.95 -20.10 -9.59
C LEU A 225 17.04 -18.58 -9.80
N PHE A 226 18.01 -17.93 -9.14
CA PHE A 226 18.33 -16.52 -9.20
C PHE A 226 19.45 -16.20 -10.19
N SER A 227 20.16 -17.17 -10.80
CA SER A 227 21.22 -16.85 -11.78
C SER A 227 20.72 -15.97 -12.95
N ASP A 228 19.47 -16.16 -13.37
CA ASP A 228 18.86 -15.38 -14.47
C ASP A 228 18.12 -14.11 -14.00
N ILE A 229 17.77 -14.04 -12.71
CA ILE A 229 16.93 -12.96 -12.16
C ILE A 229 17.78 -11.95 -11.35
N SER A 230 18.76 -12.40 -10.56
CA SER A 230 19.63 -11.51 -9.77
C SER A 230 20.55 -10.68 -10.66
N THR A 231 21.08 -11.27 -11.73
CA THR A 231 22.03 -10.57 -12.61
C THR A 231 21.35 -9.70 -13.66
N TYR A 232 20.16 -10.10 -14.16
CA TYR A 232 19.52 -9.43 -15.30
C TYR A 232 18.30 -8.55 -14.96
N SER A 233 17.54 -8.86 -13.90
CA SER A 233 16.32 -8.10 -13.52
C SER A 233 16.44 -7.33 -12.20
N PHE A 234 17.25 -7.79 -11.24
CA PHE A 234 17.47 -7.08 -9.97
C PHE A 234 18.57 -6.02 -10.03
N ASN A 235 19.54 -6.12 -10.95
CA ASN A 235 20.61 -5.11 -11.12
C ASN A 235 20.26 -3.95 -12.08
N ARG A 236 19.12 -3.99 -12.80
CA ARG A 236 18.57 -2.79 -13.49
C ARG A 236 17.65 -1.94 -12.59
N SER A 237 17.65 -2.19 -11.28
CA SER A 237 16.69 -1.67 -10.30
C SER A 237 16.81 -0.18 -9.96
N GLU A 238 17.70 0.58 -10.61
CA GLU A 238 17.64 2.04 -10.53
C GLU A 238 16.33 2.59 -11.13
N GLY A 239 15.74 1.89 -12.11
CA GLY A 239 14.47 2.28 -12.75
C GLY A 239 13.21 1.57 -12.26
N ASN A 240 13.26 0.78 -11.18
CA ASN A 240 12.07 0.09 -10.63
C ASN A 240 11.78 0.45 -9.17
N SER A 241 12.53 1.40 -8.61
CA SER A 241 12.26 1.94 -7.29
C SER A 241 11.06 2.88 -7.34
N LEU A 242 10.20 2.82 -6.33
CA LEU A 242 9.05 3.71 -6.22
C LEU A 242 9.44 4.97 -5.45
N VAL A 243 8.88 6.09 -5.88
CA VAL A 243 8.91 7.36 -5.16
C VAL A 243 7.50 7.88 -4.96
N ARG A 244 7.25 8.47 -3.79
CA ARG A 244 5.98 9.14 -3.49
C ARG A 244 6.03 10.59 -3.94
N VAL A 245 5.03 11.01 -4.68
CA VAL A 245 4.84 12.41 -5.07
C VAL A 245 3.48 12.92 -4.59
N LYS A 246 3.41 14.20 -4.21
CA LYS A 246 2.16 14.84 -3.82
C LYS A 246 1.36 15.25 -5.05
N VAL A 247 0.08 14.92 -5.04
CA VAL A 247 -0.90 15.30 -6.07
C VAL A 247 -2.07 16.04 -5.44
N SER A 248 -2.73 16.89 -6.23
CA SER A 248 -3.93 17.61 -5.81
C SER A 248 -5.08 16.65 -5.51
N GLY A 249 -6.09 17.12 -4.77
CA GLY A 249 -7.32 16.37 -4.58
C GLY A 249 -8.18 16.32 -5.84
N GLY A 250 -8.87 15.19 -6.05
CA GLY A 250 -9.76 14.96 -7.20
C GLY A 250 -9.03 14.64 -8.51
N GLU A 251 -7.72 14.40 -8.47
CA GLU A 251 -6.94 13.88 -9.59
C GLU A 251 -7.29 12.41 -9.84
N THR A 252 -7.43 12.03 -11.11
CA THR A 252 -7.59 10.63 -11.51
C THR A 252 -6.23 9.99 -11.76
N ILE A 253 -6.14 8.67 -11.56
CA ILE A 253 -4.91 7.93 -11.86
C ILE A 253 -4.61 7.99 -13.36
N GLU A 254 -5.64 8.01 -14.21
CA GLU A 254 -5.51 8.14 -15.65
C GLU A 254 -4.82 9.45 -16.05
N HIS A 255 -5.27 10.59 -15.50
CA HIS A 255 -4.67 11.89 -15.79
C HIS A 255 -3.21 11.96 -15.33
N ILE A 256 -2.90 11.42 -14.15
CA ILE A 256 -1.52 11.38 -13.66
C ILE A 256 -0.66 10.48 -14.56
N ALA A 257 -1.16 9.30 -14.95
CA ALA A 257 -0.45 8.38 -15.82
C ALA A 257 -0.17 8.98 -17.20
N GLU A 258 -1.15 9.65 -17.81
CA GLU A 258 -0.98 10.41 -19.06
C GLU A 258 0.09 11.49 -18.92
N SER A 259 0.09 12.25 -17.83
CA SER A 259 1.07 13.33 -17.59
C SER A 259 2.51 12.85 -17.48
N ILE A 260 2.74 11.57 -17.18
CA ILE A 260 4.06 10.96 -17.07
C ILE A 260 4.32 9.89 -18.15
N GLY A 261 3.49 9.83 -19.18
CA GLY A 261 3.63 8.87 -20.28
C GLY A 261 3.68 7.42 -19.81
N MET A 262 2.74 7.02 -18.95
CA MET A 262 2.59 5.67 -18.41
C MET A 262 1.17 5.15 -18.68
N LYS A 263 1.01 3.83 -18.81
CA LYS A 263 -0.33 3.22 -18.90
C LYS A 263 -1.08 3.38 -17.58
N SER A 264 -2.35 3.74 -17.64
CA SER A 264 -3.17 3.93 -16.44
C SER A 264 -3.22 2.68 -15.56
N GLU A 265 -3.27 1.50 -16.17
CA GLU A 265 -3.32 0.20 -15.52
C GLU A 265 -2.04 -0.09 -14.73
N GLU A 266 -0.88 0.33 -15.25
CA GLU A 266 0.40 0.22 -14.56
C GLU A 266 0.40 1.10 -13.31
N LEU A 267 0.00 2.36 -13.43
CA LEU A 267 -0.05 3.27 -12.30
C LEU A 267 -1.11 2.84 -11.25
N HIS A 268 -2.24 2.27 -11.68
CA HIS A 268 -3.24 1.65 -10.79
C HIS A 268 -2.68 0.45 -10.03
N ARG A 269 -1.76 -0.33 -10.61
CA ARG A 269 -1.09 -1.44 -9.91
C ARG A 269 -0.16 -0.94 -8.82
N LEU A 270 0.52 0.19 -9.04
CA LEU A 270 1.38 0.84 -8.05
C LEU A 270 0.60 1.55 -6.94
N ASN A 271 -0.67 1.89 -7.20
CA ASN A 271 -1.51 2.68 -6.32
C ASN A 271 -2.85 2.03 -5.93
N PRO A 272 -2.84 0.80 -5.40
CA PRO A 272 -4.04 0.06 -5.05
C PRO A 272 -4.81 0.64 -3.85
N GLN A 273 -4.24 1.61 -3.14
CA GLN A 273 -4.87 2.31 -2.02
C GLN A 273 -6.05 3.19 -2.45
N PHE A 274 -6.09 3.67 -3.70
CA PHE A 274 -7.23 4.47 -4.18
C PHE A 274 -8.39 3.56 -4.59
N ASN A 275 -9.41 3.49 -3.74
CA ASN A 275 -10.54 2.56 -3.90
C ASN A 275 -11.33 2.75 -5.20
N TYR A 276 -11.25 3.93 -5.82
CA TYR A 276 -12.04 4.30 -6.99
C TYR A 276 -11.21 4.83 -8.16
N GLY A 277 -9.87 4.74 -8.08
CA GLY A 277 -9.00 5.22 -9.15
C GLY A 277 -8.84 6.74 -9.23
N PHE A 278 -9.17 7.46 -8.17
CA PHE A 278 -8.91 8.89 -8.05
C PHE A 278 -8.63 9.27 -6.60
N THR A 279 -7.95 10.39 -6.42
CA THR A 279 -7.57 10.96 -5.13
C THR A 279 -8.77 11.62 -4.43
N PRO A 280 -8.80 11.70 -3.08
CA PRO A 280 -9.86 12.38 -2.35
C PRO A 280 -10.12 13.80 -2.91
N PRO A 281 -11.36 14.16 -3.29
CA PRO A 281 -11.64 15.42 -3.99
C PRO A 281 -11.18 16.68 -3.25
N GLN A 282 -11.31 16.66 -1.92
CA GLN A 282 -11.09 17.84 -1.07
C GLN A 282 -9.71 17.88 -0.40
N LYS A 283 -8.82 16.92 -0.67
CA LYS A 283 -7.52 16.83 0.00
C LYS A 283 -6.44 16.33 -0.96
N SER A 284 -5.25 16.92 -0.89
CA SER A 284 -4.08 16.34 -1.55
C SER A 284 -3.83 14.92 -1.06
N ALA A 285 -3.23 14.10 -1.92
CA ALA A 285 -2.80 12.75 -1.60
C ALA A 285 -1.38 12.51 -2.12
N GLU A 286 -0.80 11.39 -1.69
CA GLU A 286 0.48 10.91 -2.21
C GLU A 286 0.21 9.73 -3.14
N ILE A 287 0.95 9.69 -4.24
CA ILE A 287 0.89 8.62 -5.23
C ILE A 287 2.31 8.06 -5.43
N ASN A 288 2.41 6.74 -5.54
CA ASN A 288 3.63 6.03 -5.89
C ASN A 288 3.81 6.06 -7.42
N ILE A 289 4.94 6.59 -7.88
CA ILE A 289 5.38 6.50 -9.27
C ILE A 289 6.75 5.82 -9.32
N PRO A 290 7.14 5.22 -10.45
CA PRO A 290 8.52 4.80 -10.63
C PRO A 290 9.47 6.00 -10.57
N TYR A 291 10.66 5.79 -10.01
CA TYR A 291 11.64 6.84 -9.76
C TYR A 291 12.09 7.55 -11.04
N GLU A 292 12.26 6.80 -12.13
CA GLU A 292 12.61 7.31 -13.45
C GLU A 292 11.54 8.25 -14.05
N LYS A 293 10.30 8.19 -13.55
CA LYS A 293 9.22 9.12 -13.93
C LYS A 293 9.21 10.40 -13.11
N LEU A 294 10.06 10.55 -12.10
CA LEU A 294 10.05 11.70 -11.18
C LEU A 294 10.36 13.02 -11.89
N ALA A 295 11.34 13.04 -12.79
CA ALA A 295 11.71 14.24 -13.53
C ALA A 295 10.55 14.71 -14.41
N LEU A 296 9.98 13.78 -15.20
CA LEU A 296 8.83 14.04 -16.06
C LEU A 296 7.60 14.46 -15.25
N PHE A 297 7.35 13.85 -14.08
CA PHE A 297 6.28 14.29 -13.18
C PHE A 297 6.48 15.76 -12.77
N LYS A 298 7.67 16.14 -12.32
CA LYS A 298 7.95 17.54 -11.91
C LYS A 298 7.76 18.53 -13.07
N GLU A 299 8.15 18.14 -14.28
CA GLU A 299 8.05 18.97 -15.47
C GLU A 299 6.61 19.08 -15.98
N SER A 300 5.93 17.95 -16.17
CA SER A 300 4.69 17.84 -16.95
C SER A 300 3.41 17.78 -16.09
N TYR A 301 3.48 17.32 -14.84
CA TYR A 301 2.28 17.26 -14.00
C TYR A 301 1.79 18.67 -13.69
N ARG A 302 0.58 18.98 -14.17
CA ARG A 302 -0.19 20.14 -13.75
C ARG A 302 -1.51 19.62 -13.24
N PRO A 303 -2.00 20.05 -12.07
CA PRO A 303 -3.25 19.57 -11.55
C PRO A 303 -4.38 19.69 -12.58
N GLY A 304 -5.06 18.58 -12.84
CA GLY A 304 -5.98 18.44 -13.95
C GLY A 304 -7.14 19.43 -13.85
N LYS A 305 -7.70 19.80 -15.01
CA LYS A 305 -8.99 20.49 -15.02
C LYS A 305 -10.12 19.59 -14.50
N GLN A 306 -9.89 18.30 -14.25
CA GLN A 306 -10.91 17.40 -13.69
C GLN A 306 -11.07 17.47 -12.16
N LYS A 307 -10.42 18.40 -11.43
CA LYS A 307 -10.62 18.53 -9.97
C LYS A 307 -12.11 18.57 -9.61
N ASN A 308 -12.50 17.72 -8.65
CA ASN A 308 -13.86 17.54 -8.15
C ASN A 308 -14.86 16.91 -9.15
N MET A 309 -14.39 16.28 -10.23
CA MET A 309 -15.29 15.56 -11.15
C MET A 309 -15.94 14.33 -10.53
N PHE A 310 -15.37 13.77 -9.47
CA PHE A 310 -15.87 12.54 -8.86
C PHE A 310 -16.09 12.75 -7.38
N LEU A 311 -17.27 12.38 -6.89
CA LEU A 311 -17.60 12.34 -5.47
C LEU A 311 -18.06 10.93 -5.11
N VAL A 312 -17.78 10.49 -3.89
CA VAL A 312 -18.37 9.24 -3.39
C VAL A 312 -19.57 9.59 -2.54
N HIS A 313 -20.75 9.11 -2.93
CA HIS A 313 -21.99 9.28 -2.20
C HIS A 313 -22.36 7.99 -1.46
N ARG A 314 -22.60 8.06 -0.14
CA ARG A 314 -23.15 6.93 0.62
C ARG A 314 -24.66 7.02 0.66
N VAL A 315 -25.33 6.05 0.04
CA VAL A 315 -26.79 5.96 -0.05
C VAL A 315 -27.40 5.92 1.35
N LYS A 316 -28.35 6.81 1.62
CA LYS A 316 -29.14 6.88 2.85
C LYS A 316 -30.45 6.10 2.69
N LYS A 317 -31.05 5.66 3.80
CA LYS A 317 -32.36 5.01 3.81
C LYS A 317 -33.40 5.91 3.13
N GLY A 318 -34.14 5.38 2.14
CA GLY A 318 -35.20 6.09 1.41
C GLY A 318 -34.73 6.94 0.21
N GLU A 319 -33.44 6.92 -0.12
CA GLU A 319 -32.94 7.54 -1.35
C GLU A 319 -33.19 6.66 -2.58
N SER A 320 -33.34 7.31 -3.73
CA SER A 320 -33.39 6.67 -5.05
C SER A 320 -32.31 7.26 -5.94
N LEU A 321 -31.91 6.53 -6.99
CA LEU A 321 -30.94 7.04 -7.97
C LEU A 321 -31.39 8.38 -8.56
N SER A 322 -32.68 8.55 -8.86
CA SER A 322 -33.22 9.82 -9.34
C SER A 322 -33.06 10.95 -8.32
N LYS A 323 -33.31 10.71 -7.03
CA LYS A 323 -33.10 11.72 -5.98
C LYS A 323 -31.62 12.08 -5.80
N ILE A 324 -30.74 11.09 -5.87
CA ILE A 324 -29.28 11.28 -5.77
C ILE A 324 -28.75 12.04 -6.98
N ALA A 325 -29.08 11.58 -8.19
CA ALA A 325 -28.69 12.23 -9.44
C ALA A 325 -29.23 13.66 -9.49
N TYR A 326 -30.48 13.84 -9.09
CA TYR A 326 -31.06 15.16 -8.91
C TYR A 326 -30.18 15.99 -7.98
N ARG A 327 -29.85 15.52 -6.76
CA ARG A 327 -28.97 16.19 -5.77
C ARG A 327 -27.60 16.59 -6.33
N TYR A 328 -27.05 15.85 -7.28
CA TYR A 328 -25.76 16.15 -7.87
C TYR A 328 -25.85 16.86 -9.23
N GLY A 329 -27.07 17.15 -9.71
CA GLY A 329 -27.27 17.89 -10.96
C GLY A 329 -26.92 17.08 -12.21
N ILE A 330 -26.98 15.75 -12.12
CA ILE A 330 -26.62 14.84 -13.21
C ILE A 330 -27.80 13.93 -13.57
N ASN A 331 -27.70 13.30 -14.73
CA ASN A 331 -28.63 12.24 -15.11
C ASN A 331 -28.31 10.97 -14.31
N TYR A 332 -29.32 10.30 -13.75
CA TYR A 332 -29.10 9.06 -12.98
C TYR A 332 -28.46 7.95 -13.82
N LYS A 333 -28.67 7.96 -15.14
CA LYS A 333 -27.99 7.06 -16.09
C LYS A 333 -26.46 7.20 -16.05
N MET A 334 -25.93 8.40 -15.74
CA MET A 334 -24.49 8.60 -15.55
C MET A 334 -23.98 7.91 -14.28
N ILE A 335 -24.79 7.89 -13.20
CA ILE A 335 -24.43 7.13 -11.99
C ILE A 335 -24.40 5.64 -12.32
N VAL A 336 -25.42 5.13 -13.03
CA VAL A 336 -25.52 3.72 -13.43
C VAL A 336 -24.32 3.31 -14.29
N SER A 337 -23.97 4.10 -15.32
CA SER A 337 -22.86 3.79 -16.23
C SER A 337 -21.52 3.83 -15.50
N PHE A 338 -21.25 4.86 -14.71
CA PHE A 338 -19.96 5.03 -14.03
C PHE A 338 -19.72 3.96 -12.95
N ASN A 339 -20.77 3.55 -12.25
CA ASN A 339 -20.69 2.48 -11.25
C ASN A 339 -20.85 1.08 -11.86
N LYS A 340 -20.85 0.96 -13.20
CA LYS A 340 -20.99 -0.31 -13.94
C LYS A 340 -22.18 -1.16 -13.44
N MET A 341 -23.29 -0.51 -13.13
CA MET A 341 -24.45 -1.15 -12.50
C MET A 341 -25.27 -1.92 -13.54
N LYS A 342 -25.46 -3.23 -13.32
CA LYS A 342 -26.32 -4.06 -14.19
C LYS A 342 -27.80 -3.66 -14.13
N LYS A 343 -28.27 -3.21 -12.96
CA LYS A 343 -29.64 -2.74 -12.73
C LYS A 343 -29.60 -1.42 -11.94
N PRO A 344 -30.54 -0.49 -12.15
CA PRO A 344 -30.59 0.80 -11.45
C PRO A 344 -31.19 0.67 -10.04
N VAL A 345 -30.75 -0.32 -9.28
CA VAL A 345 -31.19 -0.59 -7.90
C VAL A 345 -30.08 -0.19 -6.94
N ILE A 346 -30.44 0.51 -5.87
CA ILE A 346 -29.51 0.92 -4.82
C ILE A 346 -29.99 0.48 -3.44
N TYR A 347 -29.03 0.25 -2.55
CA TYR A 347 -29.28 -0.18 -1.18
C TYR A 347 -28.71 0.81 -0.18
N PRO A 348 -29.31 0.96 1.02
CA PRO A 348 -28.73 1.77 2.08
C PRO A 348 -27.27 1.38 2.37
N ARG A 349 -26.43 2.38 2.64
CA ARG A 349 -24.98 2.29 2.87
C ARG A 349 -24.13 1.93 1.64
N GLN A 350 -24.73 1.63 0.49
CA GLN A 350 -24.00 1.50 -0.76
C GLN A 350 -23.24 2.79 -1.08
N GLU A 351 -22.02 2.67 -1.56
CA GLU A 351 -21.23 3.80 -2.03
C GLU A 351 -21.29 3.88 -3.55
N LEU A 352 -21.62 5.07 -4.06
CA LEU A 352 -21.77 5.37 -5.47
C LEU A 352 -20.76 6.44 -5.84
N ILE A 353 -20.00 6.20 -6.91
CA ILE A 353 -19.21 7.25 -7.55
C ILE A 353 -20.15 8.13 -8.36
N ILE A 354 -20.10 9.43 -8.10
CA ILE A 354 -20.93 10.44 -8.74
C ILE A 354 -20.02 11.26 -9.65
N PRO A 355 -20.12 11.11 -10.97
CA PRO A 355 -19.38 11.93 -11.92
C PRO A 355 -20.07 13.30 -12.06
N VAL A 356 -19.66 14.29 -11.28
CA VAL A 356 -20.18 15.67 -11.31
C VAL A 356 -19.33 16.49 -12.28
N PRO A 357 -19.79 16.79 -13.51
CA PRO A 357 -18.99 17.52 -14.48
C PRO A 357 -18.61 18.92 -13.95
N ARG A 358 -17.40 19.38 -14.28
CA ARG A 358 -16.97 20.73 -13.89
C ARG A 358 -17.94 21.77 -14.45
N GLY A 359 -18.35 22.73 -13.62
CA GLY A 359 -19.25 23.79 -14.04
C GLY A 359 -20.69 23.33 -14.32
N SER A 360 -21.10 22.13 -13.87
CA SER A 360 -22.52 21.77 -13.82
C SER A 360 -23.24 22.71 -12.85
N ILE A 361 -23.68 23.86 -13.34
CA ILE A 361 -24.52 24.80 -12.60
C ILE A 361 -25.86 24.11 -12.41
N ARG A 362 -26.10 23.72 -11.17
CA ARG A 362 -27.27 22.94 -10.84
C ARG A 362 -28.44 23.87 -10.67
N HIS A 363 -29.40 23.87 -11.60
CA HIS A 363 -30.59 24.70 -11.45
C HIS A 363 -31.73 23.92 -10.78
N TYR A 364 -32.30 24.50 -9.73
CA TYR A 364 -33.51 24.04 -9.06
C TYR A 364 -34.66 24.96 -9.42
N ARG A 365 -35.75 24.39 -9.96
CA ARG A 365 -37.00 25.14 -10.16
C ARG A 365 -37.84 25.03 -8.90
N VAL A 366 -38.10 26.16 -8.25
CA VAL A 366 -38.91 26.25 -7.02
C VAL A 366 -40.32 25.74 -7.28
N LYS A 367 -40.83 24.93 -6.36
CA LYS A 367 -42.14 24.27 -6.42
C LYS A 367 -43.06 24.80 -5.32
N LYS A 368 -44.36 24.53 -5.46
CA LYS A 368 -45.36 24.88 -4.45
C LYS A 368 -44.99 24.28 -3.09
N GLY A 369 -44.87 25.14 -2.07
CA GLY A 369 -44.54 24.75 -0.69
C GLY A 369 -43.05 24.73 -0.34
N ASP A 370 -42.16 25.09 -1.29
CA ASP A 370 -40.75 25.27 -1.01
C ASP A 370 -40.45 26.52 -0.18
N SER A 371 -39.32 26.47 0.52
CA SER A 371 -38.69 27.64 1.14
C SER A 371 -37.19 27.54 0.96
N ILE A 372 -36.47 28.67 1.08
CA ILE A 372 -35.01 28.67 0.95
C ILE A 372 -34.36 27.68 1.94
N TYR A 373 -34.94 27.52 3.14
CA TYR A 373 -34.51 26.55 4.14
C TYR A 373 -34.74 25.10 3.71
N LYS A 374 -35.91 24.79 3.14
CA LYS A 374 -36.21 23.44 2.62
C LYS A 374 -35.27 23.08 1.47
N ILE A 375 -35.02 24.01 0.56
CA ILE A 375 -34.12 23.82 -0.59
C ILE A 375 -32.66 23.65 -0.10
N ALA A 376 -32.20 24.50 0.81
CA ALA A 376 -30.87 24.40 1.40
C ALA A 376 -30.67 23.04 2.13
N LYS A 377 -31.66 22.63 2.93
CA LYS A 377 -31.66 21.33 3.62
C LYS A 377 -31.70 20.16 2.65
N LEU A 378 -32.49 20.25 1.57
CA LEU A 378 -32.59 19.23 0.52
C LEU A 378 -31.23 18.94 -0.12
N PHE A 379 -30.40 19.98 -0.27
CA PHE A 379 -29.08 19.88 -0.89
C PHE A 379 -27.91 19.84 0.09
N GLY A 380 -28.18 19.93 1.40
CA GLY A 380 -27.14 19.88 2.41
C GLY A 380 -26.21 21.09 2.39
N ILE A 381 -26.71 22.24 1.93
CA ILE A 381 -25.96 23.50 1.80
C ILE A 381 -26.44 24.47 2.88
N LYS A 382 -25.54 25.31 3.41
CA LYS A 382 -25.95 26.37 4.33
C LYS A 382 -26.84 27.39 3.58
N VAL A 383 -27.92 27.86 4.21
CA VAL A 383 -28.83 28.87 3.62
C VAL A 383 -28.06 30.10 3.15
N ALA A 384 -27.06 30.57 3.93
CA ALA A 384 -26.21 31.69 3.57
C ALA A 384 -25.46 31.46 2.24
N THR A 385 -24.88 30.27 2.05
CA THR A 385 -24.18 29.89 0.81
C THR A 385 -25.14 29.82 -0.39
N LEU A 386 -26.34 29.29 -0.18
CA LEU A 386 -27.36 29.23 -1.22
C LEU A 386 -27.83 30.63 -1.62
N LYS A 387 -28.07 31.52 -0.65
CA LYS A 387 -28.46 32.92 -0.92
C LYS A 387 -27.37 33.69 -1.65
N ALA A 388 -26.13 33.60 -1.16
CA ALA A 388 -24.99 34.28 -1.77
C ALA A 388 -24.77 33.85 -3.23
N ARG A 389 -25.01 32.58 -3.57
CA ARG A 389 -24.84 32.08 -4.94
C ARG A 389 -25.93 32.55 -5.91
N ASN A 390 -27.08 32.96 -5.39
CA ASN A 390 -28.26 33.36 -6.17
C ASN A 390 -28.57 34.85 -6.03
N ASP A 391 -27.66 35.62 -5.44
CA ASP A 391 -27.83 37.05 -5.16
C ASP A 391 -29.14 37.37 -4.41
N LEU A 392 -29.60 36.44 -3.56
CA LEU A 392 -30.84 36.59 -2.79
C LEU A 392 -30.60 37.44 -1.55
N LYS A 393 -31.16 38.64 -1.54
CA LYS A 393 -31.12 39.55 -0.37
C LYS A 393 -32.05 39.08 0.75
N SER A 394 -33.21 38.50 0.41
CA SER A 394 -34.20 37.98 1.37
C SER A 394 -34.31 36.45 1.32
N ASN A 395 -35.19 35.89 2.15
CA ASN A 395 -35.51 34.45 2.14
C ASN A 395 -36.71 34.11 1.24
N ILE A 396 -37.23 35.10 0.51
CA ILE A 396 -38.41 34.98 -0.34
C ILE A 396 -37.99 34.35 -1.67
N ILE A 397 -38.73 33.33 -2.08
CA ILE A 397 -38.61 32.64 -3.37
C ILE A 397 -40.01 32.35 -3.90
N HIS A 398 -40.19 32.38 -5.21
CA HIS A 398 -41.47 32.17 -5.87
C HIS A 398 -41.48 30.86 -6.64
N ILE A 399 -42.65 30.26 -6.78
CA ILE A 399 -42.85 29.06 -7.58
C ILE A 399 -42.40 29.37 -9.01
N GLY A 400 -41.50 28.53 -9.56
CA GLY A 400 -40.93 28.72 -10.89
C GLY A 400 -39.53 29.33 -10.90
N ASP A 401 -39.08 29.97 -9.81
CA ASP A 401 -37.74 30.55 -9.72
C ASP A 401 -36.67 29.50 -10.01
N LYS A 402 -35.65 29.89 -10.79
CA LYS A 402 -34.47 29.06 -11.05
C LYS A 402 -33.38 29.41 -10.04
N ILE A 403 -33.20 28.57 -9.03
CA ILE A 403 -32.16 28.69 -8.03
C ILE A 403 -30.94 27.88 -8.47
N VAL A 404 -29.80 28.53 -8.67
CA VAL A 404 -28.49 27.93 -8.79
C VAL A 404 -28.09 27.29 -7.47
N ILE A 405 -27.89 25.98 -7.47
CA ILE A 405 -27.37 25.23 -6.35
C ILE A 405 -25.85 25.21 -6.46
N PRO A 406 -25.10 25.87 -5.55
CA PRO A 406 -23.65 25.81 -5.56
C PRO A 406 -23.14 24.37 -5.35
N ASN A 407 -21.98 24.07 -5.95
CA ASN A 407 -21.29 22.78 -5.84
C ASN A 407 -20.64 22.56 -4.48
#